data_AF-A0A6J7I0T8-F1
#
_entry.id   AF-A0A6J7I0T8-F1
#
_cell.length_a   1.000
_cell.length_b   1.000
_cell.length_c   1.000
_cell.angle_alpha   90.00
_cell.angle_beta   90.00
_cell.angle_gamma   90.00
#
_symmetry.space_group_name_H-M   'P 1'
#
loop_
_entity.id
_entity.type
_entity.pdbx_description
1 polymer ?
#
loop_
_entity_poly.entity_id
_entity_poly.type
_entity_poly.pdbx_seq_one_letter_code
_entity_poly.pdbx_strand_id
1 'polypeptide(L)'
;MALRFFRRSALCRLPTERQPYQAAIPPTIAEVHDALLRDSAPAIAGQWRDQQVWIGGSDYSPHGAEFVPPHHDRVPPAIDDLIRFIARADIPTLAHAAIAHAQFETIHPFPDGNGRVGRALVHAQLRHARLTRHVTVPVSAGLLIDTDAYFAALGAYRDGDPAPIVERFADATFAALANGRELVGDLHRVRAGWSERVKARRDAAAWKVAEIVVRHPVVNASSLSRELGIPQTNVYRALQPLVEAGVLVEFTNNKRDRLWRAPDVLEVLDAFAARTGRRQRAR
;
A
#
# COMPACT_ATOMS: atom_id res chain seq x y z
N MET A 1 -0.61 7.30 -9.15
CA MET A 1 -0.73 6.18 -10.12
C MET A 1 -1.16 4.87 -9.45
N ALA A 2 -0.70 4.57 -8.22
CA ALA A 2 -1.18 3.43 -7.40
C ALA A 2 -2.69 3.44 -7.06
N LEU A 3 -3.34 4.61 -6.98
CA LEU A 3 -4.80 4.71 -6.73
C LEU A 3 -5.69 4.38 -7.95
N ARG A 4 -5.15 4.38 -9.18
CA ARG A 4 -5.95 4.01 -10.37
C ARG A 4 -6.11 2.50 -10.53
N PHE A 5 -5.26 1.71 -9.88
CA PHE A 5 -5.27 0.25 -9.94
C PHE A 5 -6.45 -0.37 -9.17
N PHE A 6 -6.81 0.20 -8.01
CA PHE A 6 -7.90 -0.32 -7.17
C PHE A 6 -9.31 -0.23 -7.79
N ARG A 7 -9.51 0.56 -8.85
CA ARG A 7 -10.81 0.70 -9.52
C ARG A 7 -11.01 -0.20 -10.75
N ARG A 8 -9.98 -0.90 -11.25
CA ARG A 8 -10.09 -1.67 -12.51
C ARG A 8 -9.79 -3.16 -12.43
N SER A 9 -9.24 -3.67 -11.33
CA SER A 9 -9.17 -5.12 -11.09
C SER A 9 -10.53 -5.64 -10.59
N ALA A 10 -10.86 -6.88 -10.93
CA ALA A 10 -12.08 -7.58 -10.52
C ALA A 10 -12.26 -7.74 -8.98
N LEU A 11 -11.39 -7.12 -8.18
CA LEU A 11 -11.41 -7.05 -6.71
C LEU A 11 -12.46 -6.07 -6.13
N CYS A 12 -13.22 -5.36 -6.97
CA CYS A 12 -14.17 -4.32 -6.55
C CYS A 12 -15.53 -4.38 -7.29
N ARG A 13 -16.18 -5.54 -7.34
CA ARG A 13 -17.65 -5.59 -7.44
C ARG A 13 -18.18 -5.99 -6.08
N LEU A 14 -18.80 -5.07 -5.37
CA LEU A 14 -19.57 -5.36 -4.16
C LEU A 14 -20.98 -5.77 -4.59
N PRO A 15 -21.46 -6.99 -4.30
CA PRO A 15 -22.88 -7.24 -4.19
C PRO A 15 -23.36 -6.66 -2.85
N THR A 16 -24.29 -5.72 -2.92
CA THR A 16 -25.17 -5.37 -1.81
C THR A 16 -26.15 -6.52 -1.61
N GLU A 17 -25.84 -7.45 -0.71
CA GLU A 17 -26.78 -8.19 0.15
C GLU A 17 -26.07 -9.36 0.86
N ARG A 18 -26.68 -9.82 1.97
CA ARG A 18 -26.19 -10.80 2.93
C ARG A 18 -26.02 -12.21 2.32
N GLN A 19 -25.07 -12.39 1.41
CA GLN A 19 -24.56 -13.71 1.03
C GLN A 19 -23.25 -14.00 1.79
N PRO A 20 -23.02 -15.25 2.24
CA PRO A 20 -21.71 -15.64 2.75
C PRO A 20 -20.68 -15.40 1.63
N TYR A 21 -19.72 -14.52 1.89
CA TYR A 21 -18.67 -14.16 0.95
C TYR A 21 -17.74 -15.37 0.75
N GLN A 22 -18.13 -16.30 -0.11
CA GLN A 22 -17.20 -17.18 -0.80
C GLN A 22 -16.58 -16.36 -1.94
N ALA A 23 -15.46 -15.69 -1.71
CA ALA A 23 -14.71 -15.12 -2.82
C ALA A 23 -13.19 -15.22 -2.60
N ALA A 24 -12.65 -16.16 -3.38
CA ALA A 24 -11.36 -16.20 -4.08
C ALA A 24 -10.12 -15.62 -3.36
N ILE A 25 -9.19 -16.54 -3.05
CA ILE A 25 -7.74 -16.31 -3.07
C ILE A 25 -7.40 -15.51 -4.34
N PRO A 26 -6.44 -14.56 -4.31
CA PRO A 26 -6.09 -13.77 -5.49
C PRO A 26 -5.89 -14.63 -6.74
N PRO A 27 -6.05 -14.04 -7.96
CA PRO A 27 -5.37 -14.58 -9.13
C PRO A 27 -3.93 -14.92 -8.73
N THR A 28 -3.44 -16.07 -9.18
CA THR A 28 -2.17 -16.74 -8.82
C THR A 28 -1.03 -15.76 -8.47
N ILE A 29 -0.08 -16.18 -7.62
CA ILE A 29 1.10 -15.37 -7.26
C ILE A 29 1.80 -14.76 -8.51
N ALA A 30 1.80 -15.49 -9.63
CA ALA A 30 2.26 -15.04 -10.94
C ALA A 30 1.46 -13.84 -11.50
N GLU A 31 0.14 -13.83 -11.40
CA GLU A 31 -0.72 -12.72 -11.88
C GLU A 31 -0.53 -11.44 -11.05
N VAL A 32 -0.28 -11.57 -9.74
CA VAL A 32 0.11 -10.42 -8.90
C VAL A 32 1.44 -9.84 -9.39
N HIS A 33 2.42 -10.69 -9.65
CA HIS A 33 3.71 -10.26 -10.18
C HIS A 33 3.58 -9.61 -11.57
N ASP A 34 2.82 -10.22 -12.47
CA ASP A 34 2.53 -9.67 -13.80
C ASP A 34 1.93 -8.26 -13.70
N ALA A 35 0.89 -8.08 -12.88
CA ALA A 35 0.26 -6.78 -12.70
C ALA A 35 1.20 -5.71 -12.14
N LEU A 36 2.23 -6.11 -11.39
CA LEU A 36 3.23 -5.21 -10.82
C LEU A 36 4.38 -4.86 -11.78
N LEU A 37 4.72 -5.77 -12.72
CA LEU A 37 5.93 -5.65 -13.56
C LEU A 37 5.65 -5.52 -15.06
N ARG A 38 4.43 -5.78 -15.55
CA ARG A 38 4.12 -5.79 -17.00
C ARG A 38 4.54 -4.50 -17.72
N ASP A 39 4.38 -3.34 -17.10
CA ASP A 39 4.75 -2.05 -17.72
C ASP A 39 6.25 -1.73 -17.62
N SER A 40 6.97 -2.29 -16.64
CA SER A 40 8.38 -1.96 -16.37
C SER A 40 9.38 -3.03 -16.83
N ALA A 41 8.98 -4.30 -16.78
CA ALA A 41 9.80 -5.47 -17.07
C ALA A 41 8.94 -6.59 -17.70
N PRO A 42 8.37 -6.35 -18.91
CA PRO A 42 7.41 -7.27 -19.53
C PRO A 42 7.98 -8.67 -19.81
N ALA A 43 9.30 -8.79 -20.01
CA ALA A 43 9.95 -10.07 -20.33
C ALA A 43 9.86 -11.09 -19.18
N ILE A 44 9.85 -10.63 -17.93
CA ILE A 44 9.80 -11.49 -16.72
C ILE A 44 8.43 -11.46 -16.03
N ALA A 45 7.50 -10.64 -16.53
CA ALA A 45 6.22 -10.40 -15.90
C ALA A 45 5.38 -11.68 -15.82
N GLY A 46 5.22 -12.19 -14.60
CA GLY A 46 4.37 -13.33 -14.28
C GLY A 46 5.05 -14.69 -14.50
N GLN A 47 6.36 -14.69 -14.73
CA GLN A 47 7.12 -15.89 -15.01
C GLN A 47 8.04 -16.22 -13.84
N TRP A 48 8.02 -17.47 -13.38
CA TRP A 48 9.02 -17.96 -12.43
C TRP A 48 10.42 -17.81 -13.03
N ARG A 49 11.42 -17.60 -12.18
CA ARG A 49 12.80 -17.65 -12.62
C ARG A 49 13.13 -19.06 -13.13
N ASP A 50 13.94 -19.13 -14.17
CA ASP A 50 14.50 -20.33 -14.78
C ASP A 50 16.01 -20.43 -14.57
N GLN A 51 16.56 -19.57 -13.70
CA GLN A 51 17.98 -19.52 -13.34
C GLN A 51 18.14 -19.44 -11.81
N GLN A 52 19.35 -19.75 -11.35
CA GLN A 52 19.72 -19.51 -9.95
C GLN A 52 19.84 -18.01 -9.70
N VAL A 53 19.36 -17.57 -8.54
CA VAL A 53 19.50 -16.20 -8.03
C VAL A 53 20.15 -16.23 -6.65
N TRP A 54 20.55 -15.09 -6.12
CA TRP A 54 21.08 -14.95 -4.77
C TRP A 54 20.79 -13.53 -4.25
N ILE A 55 20.79 -13.38 -2.93
CA ILE A 55 20.51 -12.14 -2.22
C ILE A 55 21.82 -11.65 -1.59
N GLY A 56 22.21 -10.41 -1.85
CA GLY A 56 23.54 -9.89 -1.51
C GLY A 56 24.62 -10.39 -2.48
N GLY A 57 25.90 -10.22 -2.14
CA GLY A 57 27.01 -10.69 -2.98
C GLY A 57 27.25 -9.86 -4.25
N SER A 58 27.68 -10.52 -5.34
CA SER A 58 28.04 -9.88 -6.62
C SER A 58 27.17 -10.38 -7.78
N ASP A 59 27.11 -9.66 -8.90
CA ASP A 59 26.30 -10.05 -10.06
C ASP A 59 26.80 -11.34 -10.77
N TYR A 60 28.01 -11.79 -10.48
CA TYR A 60 28.66 -12.89 -11.20
C TYR A 60 28.75 -14.20 -10.41
N SER A 61 28.64 -14.13 -9.08
CA SER A 61 28.88 -15.28 -8.21
C SER A 61 28.12 -15.14 -6.89
N PRO A 62 27.59 -16.25 -6.34
CA PRO A 62 27.00 -16.28 -5.00
C PRO A 62 28.04 -16.17 -3.89
N HIS A 63 29.34 -16.08 -4.20
CA HIS A 63 30.36 -15.89 -3.17
C HIS A 63 30.12 -14.57 -2.42
N GLY A 64 29.97 -14.65 -1.10
CA GLY A 64 29.60 -13.51 -0.27
C GLY A 64 28.11 -13.11 -0.36
N ALA A 65 27.26 -13.92 -1.02
CA ALA A 65 25.83 -13.76 -0.92
C ALA A 65 25.38 -14.06 0.51
N GLU A 66 24.46 -13.24 1.00
CA GLU A 66 23.81 -13.43 2.30
C GLU A 66 22.91 -14.67 2.27
N PHE A 67 22.28 -14.93 1.12
CA PHE A 67 21.43 -16.10 0.95
C PHE A 67 21.35 -16.55 -0.51
N VAL A 68 21.36 -17.86 -0.72
CA VAL A 68 21.13 -18.50 -2.02
C VAL A 68 19.79 -19.26 -1.95
N PRO A 69 18.72 -18.75 -2.57
CA PRO A 69 17.42 -19.42 -2.64
C PRO A 69 17.48 -20.81 -3.31
N PRO A 70 16.42 -21.63 -3.20
CA PRO A 70 16.35 -22.94 -3.83
C PRO A 70 16.68 -22.92 -5.34
N HIS A 71 17.09 -24.06 -5.90
CA HIS A 71 17.23 -24.18 -7.36
C HIS A 71 15.89 -23.90 -8.05
N HIS A 72 15.88 -23.29 -9.24
CA HIS A 72 14.64 -22.87 -9.90
C HIS A 72 13.65 -24.02 -10.15
N ASP A 73 14.14 -25.24 -10.39
CA ASP A 73 13.28 -26.44 -10.52
C ASP A 73 12.45 -26.74 -9.27
N ARG A 74 12.88 -26.26 -8.09
CA ARG A 74 12.17 -26.43 -6.82
C ARG A 74 11.16 -25.32 -6.56
N VAL A 75 11.13 -24.26 -7.37
CA VAL A 75 10.24 -23.11 -7.16
C VAL A 75 8.76 -23.49 -7.32
N PRO A 76 8.31 -24.10 -8.43
CA PRO A 76 6.89 -24.45 -8.58
C PRO A 76 6.34 -25.32 -7.43
N PRO A 77 6.96 -26.45 -7.04
CA PRO A 77 6.43 -27.26 -5.94
C PRO A 77 6.49 -26.56 -4.58
N ALA A 78 7.49 -25.70 -4.34
CA ALA A 78 7.56 -24.91 -3.10
C ALA A 78 6.49 -23.83 -3.03
N ILE A 79 6.14 -23.21 -4.16
CA ILE A 79 5.03 -22.25 -4.25
C ILE A 79 3.69 -22.95 -4.04
N ASP A 80 3.49 -24.13 -4.61
CA ASP A 80 2.28 -24.93 -4.36
C ASP A 80 2.11 -25.27 -2.87
N ASP A 81 3.21 -25.60 -2.20
CA ASP A 81 3.21 -25.85 -0.76
C ASP A 81 2.87 -24.59 0.05
N LEU A 82 3.49 -23.46 -0.30
CA LEU A 82 3.16 -22.17 0.31
C LEU A 82 1.69 -21.80 0.12
N ILE A 83 1.10 -22.05 -1.06
CA ILE A 83 -0.32 -21.79 -1.31
C ILE A 83 -1.20 -22.65 -0.41
N ARG A 84 -0.86 -23.94 -0.23
CA ARG A 84 -1.57 -24.81 0.74
C ARG A 84 -1.44 -24.29 2.16
N PHE A 85 -0.26 -23.82 2.56
CA PHE A 85 -0.05 -23.21 3.87
C PHE A 85 -0.90 -21.94 4.05
N ILE A 86 -0.95 -21.05 3.05
CA ILE A 86 -1.75 -19.81 3.08
C ILE A 86 -3.26 -20.12 3.18
N ALA A 87 -3.72 -21.25 2.64
CA ALA A 87 -5.12 -21.66 2.70
C ALA A 87 -5.58 -22.16 4.09
N ARG A 88 -4.66 -22.32 5.05
CA ARG A 88 -4.97 -22.72 6.42
C ARG A 88 -5.74 -21.62 7.17
N ALA A 89 -6.57 -22.04 8.14
CA ALA A 89 -7.38 -21.14 8.97
C ALA A 89 -7.16 -21.36 10.49
N ASP A 90 -6.21 -22.21 10.86
CA ASP A 90 -5.94 -22.63 12.23
C ASP A 90 -4.77 -21.87 12.89
N ILE A 91 -4.16 -20.92 12.18
CA ILE A 91 -3.02 -20.13 12.65
C ILE A 91 -3.48 -18.68 12.89
N PRO A 92 -3.07 -18.02 14.01
CA PRO A 92 -3.33 -16.61 14.22
C PRO A 92 -2.88 -15.76 13.02
N THR A 93 -3.78 -14.92 12.50
CA THR A 93 -3.62 -14.27 11.19
C THR A 93 -2.30 -13.51 11.02
N LEU A 94 -1.85 -12.78 12.04
CA LEU A 94 -0.63 -11.98 11.93
C LEU A 94 0.63 -12.86 11.83
N ALA A 95 0.71 -13.90 12.66
CA ALA A 95 1.78 -14.89 12.58
C ALA A 95 1.72 -15.66 11.25
N HIS A 96 0.51 -15.99 10.79
CA HIS A 96 0.30 -16.67 9.51
C HIS A 96 0.80 -15.85 8.32
N ALA A 97 0.50 -14.55 8.29
CA ALA A 97 0.99 -13.63 7.27
C ALA A 97 2.51 -13.43 7.35
N ALA A 98 3.08 -13.36 8.55
CA ALA A 98 4.52 -13.23 8.76
C ALA A 98 5.30 -14.45 8.24
N ILE A 99 4.84 -15.67 8.59
CA ILE A 99 5.46 -16.92 8.14
C ILE A 99 5.29 -17.09 6.63
N ALA A 100 4.10 -16.83 6.09
CA ALA A 100 3.87 -16.91 4.65
C ALA A 100 4.76 -15.93 3.87
N HIS A 101 4.96 -14.72 4.40
CA HIS A 101 5.89 -13.74 3.84
C HIS A 101 7.34 -14.24 3.89
N ALA A 102 7.80 -14.71 5.05
CA ALA A 102 9.16 -15.23 5.23
C ALA A 102 9.44 -16.40 4.28
N GLN A 103 8.49 -17.31 4.12
CA GLN A 103 8.59 -18.44 3.20
C GLN A 103 8.61 -17.99 1.74
N PHE A 104 7.77 -17.02 1.35
CA PHE A 104 7.78 -16.46 0.00
C PHE A 104 9.14 -15.83 -0.34
N GLU A 105 9.67 -14.99 0.55
CA GLU A 105 10.98 -14.35 0.37
C GLU A 105 12.14 -15.36 0.36
N THR A 106 11.98 -16.49 1.04
CA THR A 106 12.95 -17.61 1.06
C THR A 106 12.91 -18.43 -0.23
N ILE A 107 11.72 -18.69 -0.80
CA ILE A 107 11.60 -19.36 -2.10
C ILE A 107 12.17 -18.46 -3.22
N HIS A 108 11.92 -17.16 -3.10
CA HIS A 108 12.37 -16.12 -4.03
C HIS A 108 12.06 -16.47 -5.50
N PRO A 109 10.77 -16.61 -5.86
CA PRO A 109 10.36 -17.31 -7.09
C PRO A 109 10.59 -16.53 -8.40
N PHE A 110 10.83 -15.22 -8.34
CA PHE A 110 10.97 -14.38 -9.52
C PHE A 110 12.41 -13.84 -9.69
N PRO A 111 12.82 -13.43 -10.91
CA PRO A 111 14.10 -12.77 -11.13
C PRO A 111 14.20 -11.38 -10.46
N ASP A 112 13.08 -10.65 -10.38
CA ASP A 112 12.95 -9.37 -9.68
C ASP A 112 11.52 -9.24 -9.12
N GLY A 113 11.27 -8.28 -8.24
CA GLY A 113 9.92 -7.95 -7.79
C GLY A 113 9.42 -8.78 -6.62
N ASN A 114 10.21 -9.75 -6.12
CA ASN A 114 9.86 -10.60 -4.97
C ASN A 114 9.37 -9.77 -3.78
N GLY A 115 10.16 -8.81 -3.30
CA GLY A 115 9.73 -7.95 -2.19
C GLY A 115 8.41 -7.21 -2.42
N ARG A 116 8.07 -6.84 -3.67
CA ARG A 116 6.78 -6.18 -3.98
C ARG A 116 5.62 -7.18 -3.89
N VAL A 117 5.80 -8.39 -4.43
CA VAL A 117 4.81 -9.47 -4.37
C VAL A 117 4.62 -9.96 -2.94
N GLY A 118 5.71 -10.20 -2.19
CA GLY A 118 5.68 -10.64 -0.80
C GLY A 118 4.88 -9.68 0.09
N ARG A 119 5.05 -8.36 -0.09
CA ARG A 119 4.23 -7.36 0.62
C ARG A 119 2.78 -7.35 0.18
N ALA A 120 2.53 -7.50 -1.13
CA ALA A 120 1.16 -7.60 -1.64
C ALA A 120 0.41 -8.81 -1.06
N LEU A 121 1.10 -9.95 -0.89
CA LEU A 121 0.57 -11.15 -0.27
C LEU A 121 0.17 -10.91 1.20
N VAL A 122 1.02 -10.26 1.99
CA VAL A 122 0.69 -9.86 3.37
C VAL A 122 -0.61 -9.05 3.41
N HIS A 123 -0.72 -8.03 2.55
CA HIS A 123 -1.94 -7.20 2.49
C HIS A 123 -3.17 -8.00 2.06
N ALA A 124 -3.02 -8.94 1.12
CA ALA A 124 -4.11 -9.80 0.68
C ALA A 124 -4.61 -10.71 1.81
N GLN A 125 -3.70 -11.33 2.58
CA GLN A 125 -4.05 -12.17 3.73
C GLN A 125 -4.75 -11.38 4.84
N LEU A 126 -4.21 -10.20 5.21
CA LEU A 126 -4.82 -9.35 6.24
C LEU A 126 -6.22 -8.85 5.84
N ARG A 127 -6.43 -8.56 4.55
CA ARG A 127 -7.74 -8.17 4.01
C ARG A 127 -8.71 -9.33 4.01
N HIS A 128 -8.26 -10.52 3.60
CA HIS A 128 -9.07 -11.75 3.60
C HIS A 128 -9.57 -12.08 5.02
N ALA A 129 -8.69 -11.97 6.01
CA ALA A 129 -9.02 -12.16 7.43
C ALA A 129 -9.83 -11.01 8.05
N ARG A 130 -10.19 -9.97 7.28
CA ARG A 130 -10.96 -8.79 7.71
C ARG A 130 -10.33 -7.97 8.83
N LEU A 131 -9.02 -8.12 9.06
CA LEU A 131 -8.25 -7.26 9.97
C LEU A 131 -8.05 -5.86 9.37
N THR A 132 -8.03 -5.75 8.04
CA THR A 132 -8.04 -4.47 7.32
C THR A 132 -9.33 -4.34 6.51
N ARG A 133 -10.22 -3.43 6.91
CA ARG A 133 -11.51 -3.20 6.23
C ARG A 133 -11.47 -2.05 5.22
N HIS A 134 -10.75 -0.98 5.56
CA HIS A 134 -10.70 0.25 4.77
C HIS A 134 -9.30 0.87 4.65
N VAL A 135 -8.35 0.44 5.48
CA VAL A 135 -6.99 0.98 5.55
C VAL A 135 -6.00 -0.16 5.36
N THR A 136 -5.08 -0.02 4.41
CA THR A 136 -3.87 -0.85 4.38
C THR A 136 -3.00 -0.43 5.53
N VAL A 137 -2.91 -1.24 6.59
CA VAL A 137 -1.89 -1.04 7.64
C VAL A 137 -0.55 -1.18 6.93
N PRO A 138 0.32 -0.16 6.92
CA PRO A 138 1.61 -0.22 6.25
C PRO A 138 2.61 -1.05 7.07
N VAL A 139 2.23 -2.29 7.44
CA VAL A 139 3.08 -3.25 8.17
C VAL A 139 4.42 -3.37 7.45
N SER A 140 4.39 -3.42 6.13
CA SER A 140 5.59 -3.50 5.31
C SER A 140 6.44 -2.24 5.25
N ALA A 141 5.91 -1.06 5.58
CA ALA A 141 6.73 0.14 5.76
C ALA A 141 7.49 0.04 7.10
N GLY A 142 6.80 -0.40 8.16
CA GLY A 142 7.41 -0.63 9.47
C GLY A 142 8.52 -1.68 9.48
N LEU A 143 8.32 -2.78 8.73
CA LEU A 143 9.34 -3.84 8.59
C LEU A 143 10.63 -3.36 7.93
N LEU A 144 10.55 -2.35 7.05
CA LEU A 144 11.69 -1.83 6.28
C LEU A 144 12.30 -0.55 6.88
N ILE A 145 11.87 -0.14 8.08
CA ILE A 145 12.53 0.95 8.81
C ILE A 145 13.94 0.52 9.24
N ASP A 146 14.06 -0.74 9.65
CA ASP A 146 15.30 -1.36 10.07
C ASP A 146 15.48 -2.65 9.25
N THR A 147 16.17 -2.48 8.12
CA THR A 147 16.40 -3.56 7.15
C THR A 147 17.29 -4.66 7.70
N ASP A 148 18.25 -4.30 8.55
CA ASP A 148 19.22 -5.25 9.10
C ASP A 148 18.51 -6.22 10.05
N ALA A 149 17.68 -5.71 10.96
CA ALA A 149 16.87 -6.56 11.83
C ALA A 149 15.85 -7.40 11.06
N TYR A 150 15.32 -6.89 9.94
CA TYR A 150 14.43 -7.66 9.07
C TYR A 150 15.15 -8.84 8.41
N PHE A 151 16.33 -8.61 7.83
CA PHE A 151 17.13 -9.66 7.22
C PHE A 151 17.64 -10.68 8.26
N ALA A 152 18.03 -10.23 9.45
CA ALA A 152 18.38 -11.11 10.57
C ALA A 152 17.19 -12.02 10.96
N ALA A 153 15.97 -11.48 11.03
CA ALA A 153 14.77 -12.26 11.31
C ALA A 153 14.43 -13.26 10.18
N LEU A 154 14.69 -12.92 8.91
CA LEU A 154 14.61 -13.88 7.80
C LEU A 154 15.69 -14.97 7.90
N GLY A 155 16.89 -14.63 8.36
CA GLY A 155 17.96 -15.59 8.65
C GLY A 155 17.52 -16.60 9.70
N ALA A 156 17.06 -16.12 10.85
CA ALA A 156 16.54 -16.98 11.92
C ALA A 156 15.40 -17.90 11.44
N TYR A 157 14.48 -17.37 10.62
CA TYR A 157 13.42 -18.19 10.01
C TYR A 157 13.97 -19.34 9.15
N ARG A 158 15.02 -19.08 8.35
CA ARG A 158 15.67 -20.09 7.51
C ARG A 158 16.43 -21.13 8.33
N ASP A 159 16.91 -20.76 9.52
CA ASP A 159 17.53 -21.67 10.49
C ASP A 159 16.51 -22.44 11.34
N GLY A 160 15.20 -22.21 11.12
CA GLY A 160 14.11 -22.94 11.75
C GLY A 160 13.44 -22.23 12.93
N ASP A 161 13.83 -20.98 13.23
CA ASP A 161 13.20 -20.16 14.26
C ASP A 161 12.27 -19.10 13.65
N PRO A 162 10.93 -19.31 13.66
CA PRO A 162 9.98 -18.35 13.13
C PRO A 162 9.66 -17.20 14.10
N ALA A 163 10.07 -17.26 15.37
CA ALA A 163 9.65 -16.29 16.37
C ALA A 163 10.10 -14.85 16.02
N PRO A 164 11.37 -14.59 15.62
CA PRO A 164 11.82 -13.24 15.32
C PRO A 164 11.01 -12.55 14.21
N ILE A 165 10.70 -13.26 13.12
CA ILE A 165 9.95 -12.63 12.02
C ILE A 165 8.50 -12.33 12.41
N VAL A 166 7.88 -13.19 13.25
CA VAL A 166 6.54 -12.95 13.78
C VAL A 166 6.53 -11.73 14.71
N GLU A 167 7.51 -11.61 15.60
CA GLU A 167 7.67 -10.46 16.50
C GLU A 167 7.85 -9.16 15.71
N ARG A 168 8.71 -9.16 14.69
CA ARG A 168 8.91 -7.99 13.81
C ARG A 168 7.63 -7.57 13.10
N PHE A 169 6.82 -8.52 12.64
CA PHE A 169 5.50 -8.22 12.06
C PHE A 169 4.53 -7.64 13.10
N ALA A 170 4.55 -8.15 14.33
CA ALA A 170 3.75 -7.63 15.43
C ALA A 170 4.13 -6.17 15.75
N ASP A 171 5.40 -5.91 15.98
CA ASP A 171 5.92 -4.57 16.28
C ASP A 171 5.63 -3.58 15.16
N ALA A 172 5.91 -3.97 13.91
CA ALA A 172 5.61 -3.14 12.74
C ALA A 172 4.11 -2.85 12.62
N THR A 173 3.25 -3.81 12.97
CA THR A 173 1.80 -3.62 12.98
C THR A 173 1.36 -2.63 14.05
N PHE A 174 1.85 -2.77 15.28
CA PHE A 174 1.51 -1.84 16.36
C PHE A 174 2.03 -0.42 16.11
N ALA A 175 3.25 -0.29 15.61
CA ALA A 175 3.81 1.00 15.20
C ALA A 175 2.99 1.64 14.07
N ALA A 176 2.58 0.85 13.07
CA ALA A 176 1.74 1.33 11.98
C ALA A 176 0.34 1.76 12.45
N LEU A 177 -0.25 1.07 13.42
CA LEU A 177 -1.53 1.45 14.02
C LEU A 177 -1.43 2.75 14.82
N ALA A 178 -0.36 2.93 15.60
CA ALA A 178 -0.12 4.17 16.34
C ALA A 178 0.03 5.38 15.40
N ASN A 179 0.90 5.26 14.38
CA ASN A 179 1.09 6.30 13.36
C ASN A 179 -0.20 6.57 12.57
N GLY A 180 -0.98 5.53 12.26
CA GLY A 180 -2.27 5.67 11.57
C GLY A 180 -3.32 6.43 12.39
N ARG A 181 -3.39 6.18 13.70
CA ARG A 181 -4.29 6.94 14.60
C ARG A 181 -3.90 8.41 14.68
N GLU A 182 -2.60 8.70 14.75
CA GLU A 182 -2.10 10.07 14.73
C GLU A 182 -2.45 10.77 13.43
N LEU A 183 -2.21 10.13 12.27
CA LEU A 183 -2.59 10.67 10.96
C LEU A 183 -4.08 11.01 10.88
N VAL A 184 -4.95 10.11 11.34
CA VAL A 184 -6.40 10.36 11.36
C VAL A 184 -6.74 11.54 12.27
N GLY A 185 -6.12 11.64 13.45
CA GLY A 185 -6.26 12.77 14.35
C GLY A 185 -5.82 14.10 13.73
N ASP A 186 -4.67 14.10 13.06
CA ASP A 186 -4.12 15.26 12.35
C ASP A 186 -5.06 15.73 11.24
N LEU A 187 -5.57 14.81 10.41
CA LEU A 187 -6.52 15.12 9.34
C LEU A 187 -7.84 15.68 9.89
N HIS A 188 -8.34 15.13 11.00
CA HIS A 188 -9.54 15.67 11.66
C HIS A 188 -9.31 17.08 12.19
N ARG A 189 -8.14 17.37 12.78
CA ARG A 189 -7.79 18.72 13.25
C ARG A 189 -7.70 19.72 12.10
N VAL A 190 -7.04 19.36 11.00
CA VAL A 190 -6.96 20.18 9.79
C VAL A 190 -8.36 20.51 9.26
N ARG A 191 -9.21 19.49 9.08
CA ARG A 191 -10.58 19.67 8.61
C ARG A 191 -11.41 20.54 9.55
N ALA A 192 -11.28 20.34 10.86
CA ALA A 192 -12.00 21.15 11.85
C ALA A 192 -11.58 22.62 11.76
N GLY A 193 -10.28 22.91 11.67
CA GLY A 193 -9.75 24.28 11.56
C GLY A 193 -10.16 25.01 10.27
N TRP A 194 -10.54 24.30 9.21
CA TRP A 194 -11.12 24.95 8.03
C TRP A 194 -12.45 25.63 8.31
N SER A 195 -13.22 25.12 9.28
CA SER A 195 -14.52 25.71 9.65
C SER A 195 -14.40 27.12 10.21
N GLU A 196 -13.23 27.47 10.76
CA GLU A 196 -12.93 28.78 11.33
C GLU A 196 -12.48 29.80 10.27
N ARG A 197 -11.83 29.33 9.19
CA ARG A 197 -11.27 30.19 8.13
C ARG A 197 -12.19 30.36 6.93
N VAL A 198 -12.98 29.33 6.59
CA VAL A 198 -13.82 29.32 5.39
C VAL A 198 -15.13 30.06 5.66
N LYS A 199 -15.31 31.18 4.96
CA LYS A 199 -16.54 31.97 5.02
C LYS A 199 -17.55 31.44 3.99
N ALA A 200 -18.39 30.49 4.40
CA ALA A 200 -19.45 29.94 3.56
C ALA A 200 -20.70 29.59 4.37
N ARG A 201 -21.88 29.62 3.71
CA ARG A 201 -23.13 29.13 4.31
C ARG A 201 -23.00 27.64 4.69
N ARG A 202 -23.72 27.18 5.71
CA ARG A 202 -23.64 25.79 6.21
C ARG A 202 -23.96 24.73 5.15
N ASP A 203 -24.81 25.05 4.19
CA ASP A 203 -25.25 24.19 3.09
C ASP A 203 -24.43 24.37 1.80
N ALA A 204 -23.40 25.22 1.81
CA ALA A 204 -22.60 25.50 0.64
C ALA A 204 -21.85 24.25 0.16
N ALA A 205 -21.78 24.08 -1.17
CA ALA A 205 -21.02 23.01 -1.81
C ALA A 205 -19.52 23.03 -1.45
N ALA A 206 -18.99 24.17 -0.99
CA ALA A 206 -17.63 24.31 -0.47
C ALA A 206 -17.32 23.30 0.64
N TRP A 207 -18.27 23.00 1.54
CA TRP A 207 -18.06 22.02 2.60
C TRP A 207 -17.96 20.59 2.07
N LYS A 208 -18.70 20.26 0.99
CA LYS A 208 -18.54 18.97 0.31
C LYS A 208 -17.18 18.86 -0.38
N VAL A 209 -16.70 19.94 -0.98
CA VAL A 209 -15.35 19.99 -1.55
C VAL A 209 -14.31 19.76 -0.46
N ALA A 210 -14.44 20.42 0.70
CA ALA A 210 -13.56 20.23 1.86
C ALA A 210 -13.46 18.74 2.26
N GLU A 211 -14.59 18.03 2.36
CA GLU A 211 -14.57 16.59 2.64
C GLU A 211 -13.87 15.76 1.56
N ILE A 212 -14.05 16.12 0.28
CA ILE A 212 -13.40 15.43 -0.84
C ILE A 212 -11.88 15.63 -0.78
N VAL A 213 -11.40 16.84 -0.50
CA VAL A 213 -9.97 17.15 -0.57
C VAL A 213 -9.16 16.55 0.57
N VAL A 214 -9.79 16.19 1.70
CA VAL A 214 -9.14 15.34 2.72
C VAL A 214 -8.81 13.96 2.16
N ARG A 215 -9.66 13.40 1.29
CA ARG A 215 -9.44 12.09 0.64
C ARG A 215 -8.58 12.18 -0.62
N HIS A 216 -8.69 13.30 -1.32
CA HIS A 216 -8.03 13.59 -2.58
C HIS A 216 -7.36 14.96 -2.48
N PRO A 217 -6.15 15.06 -1.88
CA PRO A 217 -5.50 16.35 -1.60
C PRO A 217 -5.10 17.13 -2.85
N VAL A 218 -5.20 16.52 -4.02
CA VAL A 218 -5.01 17.17 -5.32
C VAL A 218 -6.23 16.89 -6.19
N VAL A 219 -6.88 17.96 -6.66
CA VAL A 219 -8.12 17.89 -7.44
C VAL A 219 -8.10 18.86 -8.61
N ASN A 220 -8.89 18.55 -9.65
CA ASN A 220 -9.26 19.49 -10.70
C ASN A 220 -10.78 19.62 -10.81
N ALA A 221 -11.26 20.59 -11.61
CA ALA A 221 -12.68 20.87 -11.76
C ALA A 221 -13.47 19.66 -12.31
N SER A 222 -12.86 18.87 -13.20
CA SER A 222 -13.50 17.67 -13.78
C SER A 222 -13.68 16.55 -12.74
N SER A 223 -12.69 16.34 -11.86
CA SER A 223 -12.79 15.38 -10.77
C SER A 223 -13.87 15.76 -9.76
N LEU A 224 -13.93 17.04 -9.37
CA LEU A 224 -14.93 17.54 -8.42
C LEU A 224 -16.33 17.55 -9.00
N SER A 225 -16.49 17.88 -10.28
CA SER A 225 -17.79 17.83 -10.95
C SER A 225 -18.39 16.42 -10.90
N ARG A 226 -17.57 15.39 -11.14
CA ARG A 226 -17.98 13.99 -11.05
C ARG A 226 -18.29 13.55 -9.63
N GLU A 227 -17.47 13.94 -8.64
CA GLU A 227 -17.68 13.56 -7.23
C GLU A 227 -18.89 14.28 -6.61
N LEU A 228 -19.15 15.53 -6.99
CA LEU A 228 -20.27 16.33 -6.46
C LEU A 228 -21.57 16.16 -7.24
N GLY A 229 -21.51 15.62 -8.46
CA GLY A 229 -22.67 15.52 -9.36
C GLY A 229 -23.18 16.88 -9.85
N ILE A 230 -22.31 17.88 -10.01
CA ILE A 230 -22.67 19.24 -10.46
C ILE A 230 -21.91 19.63 -11.73
N PRO A 231 -22.45 20.53 -12.57
CA PRO A 231 -21.73 21.06 -13.72
C PRO A 231 -20.38 21.69 -13.34
N GLN A 232 -19.35 21.55 -14.18
CA GLN A 232 -18.03 22.14 -13.92
C GLN A 232 -18.08 23.66 -13.69
N THR A 233 -18.99 24.36 -14.34
CA THR A 233 -19.23 25.80 -14.13
C THR A 233 -19.60 26.14 -12.68
N ASN A 234 -20.31 25.25 -11.98
CA ASN A 234 -20.70 25.42 -10.58
C ASN A 234 -19.59 25.01 -9.60
N VAL A 235 -18.62 24.20 -10.03
CA VAL A 235 -17.47 23.78 -9.20
C VAL A 235 -16.62 24.99 -8.82
N TYR A 236 -16.38 25.91 -9.76
CA TYR A 236 -15.58 27.11 -9.47
C TYR A 236 -16.16 27.96 -8.34
N ARG A 237 -17.49 28.06 -8.25
CA ARG A 237 -18.18 28.74 -7.12
C ARG A 237 -18.00 28.00 -5.80
N ALA A 238 -17.94 26.67 -5.83
CA ALA A 238 -17.69 25.85 -4.65
C ALA A 238 -16.23 25.91 -4.18
N LEU A 239 -15.29 26.09 -5.10
CA LEU A 239 -13.86 26.23 -4.82
C LEU A 239 -13.51 27.58 -4.20
N GLN A 240 -14.16 28.65 -4.64
CA GLN A 240 -13.77 30.02 -4.32
C GLN A 240 -13.60 30.28 -2.80
N PRO A 241 -14.54 29.92 -1.90
CA PRO A 241 -14.37 30.15 -0.46
C PRO A 241 -13.18 29.40 0.14
N LEU A 242 -12.84 28.23 -0.40
CA LEU A 242 -11.70 27.42 0.04
C LEU A 242 -10.37 28.02 -0.45
N VAL A 243 -10.36 28.56 -1.68
CA VAL A 243 -9.19 29.23 -2.23
C VAL A 243 -8.91 30.54 -1.49
N GLU A 244 -9.94 31.35 -1.24
CA GLU A 244 -9.84 32.60 -0.48
C GLU A 244 -9.36 32.38 0.96
N ALA A 245 -9.75 31.26 1.59
CA ALA A 245 -9.33 30.88 2.93
C ALA A 245 -7.94 30.19 2.98
N GLY A 246 -7.27 30.04 1.83
CA GLY A 246 -5.98 29.34 1.71
C GLY A 246 -6.05 27.82 1.90
N VAL A 247 -7.26 27.25 2.01
CA VAL A 247 -7.48 25.80 2.10
C VAL A 247 -7.10 25.09 0.81
N LEU A 248 -7.33 25.75 -0.33
CA LEU A 248 -6.92 25.26 -1.64
C LEU A 248 -6.00 26.27 -2.33
N VAL A 249 -4.88 25.78 -2.85
CA VAL A 249 -3.91 26.58 -3.60
C VAL A 249 -3.80 26.00 -5.00
N GLU A 250 -4.01 26.84 -6.00
CA GLU A 250 -3.69 26.48 -7.38
C GLU A 250 -2.17 26.42 -7.57
N PHE A 251 -1.68 25.41 -8.28
CA PHE A 251 -0.24 25.23 -8.53
C PHE A 251 0.12 25.02 -10.00
N THR A 252 -0.84 25.22 -10.91
CA THR A 252 -0.63 25.11 -12.36
C THR A 252 -0.68 26.48 -13.02
N ASN A 253 0.23 26.74 -13.97
CA ASN A 253 0.23 27.99 -14.77
C ASN A 253 -0.70 27.92 -16.01
N ASN A 254 -1.64 26.98 -16.08
CA ASN A 254 -2.47 26.75 -17.26
C ASN A 254 -3.85 27.42 -17.14
N LYS A 255 -4.32 28.06 -18.22
CA LYS A 255 -5.71 28.58 -18.31
C LYS A 255 -6.77 27.48 -18.38
N ARG A 256 -6.39 26.26 -18.79
CA ARG A 256 -7.25 25.06 -18.87
C ARG A 256 -6.66 23.94 -18.02
N ASP A 257 -7.52 23.09 -17.46
CA ASP A 257 -7.15 21.98 -16.55
C ASP A 257 -6.35 22.42 -15.30
N ARG A 258 -6.83 23.49 -14.67
CA ARG A 258 -6.28 23.99 -13.40
C ARG A 258 -6.34 22.89 -12.34
N LEU A 259 -5.25 22.75 -11.58
CA LEU A 259 -5.14 21.83 -10.45
C LEU A 259 -5.01 22.62 -9.15
N TRP A 260 -5.75 22.19 -8.14
CA TRP A 260 -5.68 22.70 -6.78
C TRP A 260 -5.15 21.63 -5.85
N ARG A 261 -4.35 22.06 -4.89
CA ARG A 261 -3.86 21.22 -3.79
C ARG A 261 -4.30 21.77 -2.45
N ALA A 262 -4.53 20.88 -1.49
CA ALA A 262 -4.79 21.21 -0.09
C ALA A 262 -3.46 21.15 0.70
N PRO A 263 -2.74 22.27 0.90
CA PRO A 263 -1.41 22.27 1.53
C PRO A 263 -1.44 21.65 2.93
N ASP A 264 -2.41 22.01 3.77
CA ASP A 264 -2.53 21.49 5.14
C ASP A 264 -2.64 19.94 5.17
N VAL A 265 -3.36 19.36 4.22
CA VAL A 265 -3.50 17.90 4.11
C VAL A 265 -2.18 17.27 3.63
N LEU A 266 -1.53 17.89 2.65
CA LEU A 266 -0.24 17.41 2.15
C LEU A 266 0.84 17.46 3.23
N GLU A 267 0.87 18.51 4.05
CA GLU A 267 1.80 18.64 5.17
C GLU A 267 1.60 17.53 6.21
N VAL A 268 0.35 17.23 6.57
CA VAL A 268 0.02 16.09 7.45
C VAL A 268 0.48 14.75 6.84
N LEU A 269 0.26 14.55 5.54
CA LEU A 269 0.73 13.33 4.85
C LEU A 269 2.26 13.24 4.79
N ASP A 270 2.95 14.37 4.62
CA ASP A 270 4.41 14.45 4.63
C ASP A 270 4.99 14.19 6.02
N ALA A 271 4.38 14.75 7.07
CA ALA A 271 4.74 14.48 8.46
C ALA A 271 4.56 13.00 8.81
N PHE A 272 3.43 12.40 8.41
CA PHE A 272 3.21 10.96 8.56
C PHE A 272 4.29 10.15 7.83
N ALA A 273 4.60 10.47 6.57
CA ALA A 273 5.62 9.77 5.82
C ALA A 273 7.03 9.90 6.45
N ALA A 274 7.34 11.04 7.08
CA ALA A 274 8.58 11.23 7.82
C ALA A 274 8.64 10.34 9.07
N ARG A 275 7.56 10.27 9.87
CA ARG A 275 7.47 9.41 11.06
C ARG A 275 7.56 7.92 10.74
N THR A 276 6.96 7.49 9.63
CA THR A 276 6.96 6.08 9.21
C THR A 276 8.25 5.64 8.48
N GLY A 277 9.28 6.49 8.45
CA GLY A 277 10.55 6.17 7.81
C GLY A 277 10.52 6.31 6.29
N ARG A 278 10.54 7.55 5.79
CA ARG A 278 11.21 7.79 4.50
C ARG A 278 12.68 7.46 4.70
N ARG A 279 13.20 6.52 3.88
CA ARG A 279 14.63 6.17 3.72
C ARG A 279 15.53 7.24 4.31
N GLN A 280 16.31 6.92 5.34
CA GLN A 280 17.57 7.64 5.54
C GLN A 280 18.29 7.55 4.18
N ARG A 281 18.41 8.67 3.47
CA ARG A 281 19.23 8.73 2.26
C ARG A 281 20.59 8.22 2.70
N ALA A 282 21.02 7.08 2.14
CA ALA A 282 22.38 6.59 2.29
C ALA A 282 23.31 7.79 2.02
N ARG A 283 24.11 8.13 3.03
CA ARG A 283 25.16 9.13 2.92
C ARG A 283 26.29 8.57 2.08
#